data_AF-A0A3D5ULF0-F1
#
_entry.id   AF-A0A3D5ULF0-F1
#
_cell.length_a   1.000
_cell.length_b   1.000
_cell.length_c   1.000
_cell.angle_alpha   90.00
_cell.angle_beta   90.00
_cell.angle_gamma   90.00
#
_symmetry.space_group_name_H-M   'P 1'
#
loop_
_entity.id
_entity.type
_entity.pdbx_description
1 polymer ?
#
loop_
_entity_poly.entity_id
_entity_poly.type
_entity_poly.pdbx_seq_one_letter_code
_entity_poly.pdbx_strand_id
1 'polypeptide(L)'
;RVLGEDGCLNFFAGPVDPNFKAQVNFYKVHYKSTHYIGTSGSTTQDMVEALRLIEQSDFNPAHMVTHVGGLDSAIDATMDVVEAKGGKKLIYPNVTLPMTAVEDFSKRAEKDSRFQRMAQLIENSGGLWSREAEKELLKEFGE
;
A
#
# COMPACT_ATOMS: atom_id res chain seq x y z
N ARG A 1 7.07 10.19 -26.81
CA ARG A 1 8.20 10.71 -25.97
C ARG A 1 7.64 10.92 -24.57
N VAL A 2 8.29 10.40 -23.53
CA VAL A 2 7.74 10.40 -22.16
C VAL A 2 8.19 11.62 -21.34
N LEU A 3 9.41 12.12 -21.55
CA LEU A 3 9.95 13.29 -20.82
C LEU A 3 9.77 14.60 -21.60
N GLY A 4 9.22 15.60 -20.91
CA GLY A 4 9.18 16.99 -21.33
C GLY A 4 10.55 17.68 -21.23
N GLU A 5 10.60 18.95 -21.60
CA GLU A 5 11.74 19.83 -21.30
C GLU A 5 11.85 20.01 -19.78
N ASP A 6 13.07 19.99 -19.26
CA ASP A 6 13.39 20.00 -17.82
C ASP A 6 12.80 18.83 -17.01
N GLY A 7 12.32 17.78 -17.69
CA GLY A 7 11.71 16.63 -17.04
C GLY A 7 12.72 15.77 -16.28
N CYS A 8 12.31 15.26 -15.11
CA CYS A 8 13.08 14.30 -14.32
C CYS A 8 12.49 12.89 -14.43
N LEU A 9 13.31 11.93 -14.86
CA LEU A 9 13.00 10.51 -14.74
C LEU A 9 13.62 9.98 -13.45
N ASN A 10 12.76 9.69 -12.48
CA ASN A 10 13.15 8.99 -11.26
C ASN A 10 12.90 7.48 -11.41
N PHE A 11 13.97 6.69 -11.29
CA PHE A 11 13.92 5.24 -11.26
C PHE A 11 14.19 4.72 -9.84
N PHE A 12 13.14 4.28 -9.15
CA PHE A 12 13.21 3.90 -7.74
C PHE A 12 13.00 2.39 -7.47
N ALA A 13 12.88 1.59 -8.53
CA ALA A 13 12.70 0.15 -8.43
C ALA A 13 14.04 -0.58 -8.51
N GLY A 14 14.14 -1.72 -7.81
CA GLY A 14 15.24 -2.68 -7.96
C GLY A 14 14.86 -3.76 -8.97
N PRO A 15 15.21 -3.65 -10.27
CA PRO A 15 14.92 -4.70 -11.24
C PRO A 15 15.68 -5.98 -10.89
N VAL A 16 15.04 -7.13 -11.13
CA VAL A 16 15.65 -8.45 -10.87
C VAL A 16 16.61 -8.89 -11.97
N ASP A 17 16.44 -8.38 -13.19
CA ASP A 17 17.32 -8.68 -14.32
C ASP A 17 18.53 -7.72 -14.35
N PRO A 18 19.76 -8.19 -14.14
CA PRO A 18 20.96 -7.36 -14.18
C PRO A 18 21.26 -6.78 -15.57
N ASN A 19 20.62 -7.30 -16.63
CA ASN A 19 20.76 -6.80 -17.99
C ASN A 19 19.66 -5.78 -18.37
N PHE A 20 18.72 -5.51 -17.47
CA PHE A 20 17.67 -4.52 -17.70
C PHE A 20 18.29 -3.14 -17.91
N LYS A 21 18.19 -2.64 -19.15
CA LYS A 21 18.80 -1.37 -19.55
C LYS A 21 17.95 -0.64 -20.58
N ALA A 22 18.08 0.68 -20.59
CA ALA A 22 17.47 1.57 -21.56
C ALA A 22 18.53 2.46 -22.22
N GLN A 23 18.32 2.84 -23.48
CA GLN A 23 19.17 3.81 -24.15
C GLN A 23 18.83 5.24 -23.70
N VAL A 24 19.86 6.01 -23.33
CA VAL A 24 19.72 7.42 -22.92
C VAL A 24 20.20 8.33 -24.05
N ASN A 25 19.40 9.35 -24.37
CA ASN A 25 19.74 10.34 -25.39
C ASN A 25 20.40 11.57 -24.75
N PHE A 26 21.74 11.59 -24.75
CA PHE A 26 22.53 12.67 -24.14
C PHE A 26 22.38 14.04 -24.83
N TYR A 27 21.98 14.08 -26.10
CA TYR A 27 21.63 15.35 -26.75
C TYR A 27 20.46 16.02 -26.01
N LYS A 28 19.45 15.25 -25.58
CA LYS A 28 18.32 15.80 -24.83
C LYS A 28 18.67 16.10 -23.38
N VAL A 29 19.57 15.32 -22.77
CA VAL A 29 20.10 15.65 -21.44
C VAL A 29 20.64 17.07 -21.43
N HIS A 30 21.42 17.42 -22.46
CA HIS A 30 21.99 18.75 -22.57
C HIS A 30 21.00 19.81 -23.06
N TYR A 31 20.39 19.62 -24.23
CA TYR A 31 19.60 20.66 -24.91
C TYR A 31 18.14 20.75 -24.48
N LYS A 32 17.65 19.79 -23.69
CA LYS A 32 16.31 19.82 -23.10
C LYS A 32 16.35 19.78 -21.57
N SER A 33 17.54 19.90 -20.98
CA SER A 33 17.75 19.85 -19.53
C SER A 33 17.09 18.65 -18.86
N THR A 34 17.04 17.48 -19.51
CA THR A 34 16.36 16.32 -18.90
C THR A 34 17.26 15.65 -17.86
N HIS A 35 16.67 15.29 -16.72
CA HIS A 35 17.36 14.66 -15.59
C HIS A 35 17.02 13.17 -15.48
N TYR A 36 18.00 12.35 -15.11
CA TYR A 36 17.85 10.92 -14.87
C TYR A 36 18.46 10.60 -13.52
N ILE A 37 17.66 10.11 -12.58
CA ILE A 37 18.08 9.81 -11.21
C ILE A 37 17.66 8.41 -10.80
N GLY A 38 18.46 7.79 -9.94
CA GLY A 38 18.11 6.56 -9.24
C GLY A 38 17.98 6.87 -7.75
N THR A 39 16.86 6.47 -7.14
CA THR A 39 16.63 6.64 -5.69
C THR A 39 16.35 5.29 -5.05
N SER A 40 16.84 5.06 -3.83
CA SER A 40 16.51 3.87 -3.05
C SER A 40 16.16 4.26 -1.64
N GLY A 41 14.96 3.89 -1.20
CA GLY A 41 14.43 4.23 0.10
C GLY A 41 14.21 5.73 0.30
N SER A 42 14.08 6.11 1.56
CA SER A 42 13.84 7.48 2.00
C SER A 42 14.70 7.76 3.22
N THR A 43 15.12 9.01 3.39
CA THR A 43 15.84 9.47 4.57
C THR A 43 14.92 9.59 5.78
N THR A 44 15.48 9.72 6.98
CA THR A 44 14.67 10.00 8.18
C THR A 44 13.87 11.30 8.02
N GLN A 45 14.46 12.32 7.39
CA GLN A 45 13.80 13.60 7.14
C GLN A 45 12.60 13.43 6.20
N ASP A 46 12.73 12.62 5.14
CA ASP A 46 11.61 12.31 4.23
C ASP A 46 10.46 11.62 4.96
N MET A 47 10.77 10.71 5.90
CA MET A 47 9.76 10.04 6.71
C MET A 47 9.05 11.00 7.67
N VAL A 48 9.78 11.92 8.30
CA VAL A 48 9.20 12.97 9.16
C VAL A 48 8.27 13.88 8.34
N GLU A 49 8.68 14.26 7.14
CA GLU A 49 7.85 15.09 6.26
C GLU A 49 6.60 14.34 5.80
N ALA A 50 6.72 13.06 5.43
CA ALA A 50 5.57 12.24 5.08
C ALA A 50 4.56 12.12 6.24
N LEU A 51 5.03 11.94 7.47
CA LEU A 51 4.18 11.92 8.66
C LEU A 51 3.48 13.27 8.88
N ARG A 52 4.20 14.38 8.74
CA ARG A 52 3.64 15.74 8.85
C ARG A 52 2.51 15.97 7.85
N LEU A 53 2.67 15.53 6.60
CA LEU A 53 1.64 15.64 5.56
C LEU A 53 0.41 14.77 5.85
N ILE A 54 0.63 13.56 6.39
CA ILE A 54 -0.47 12.68 6.83
C ILE A 54 -1.24 13.32 8.00
N GLU A 55 -0.55 13.89 8.98
CA GLU A 55 -1.17 14.59 10.12
C GLU A 55 -1.99 15.81 9.68
N GLN A 56 -1.55 16.51 8.64
CA GLN A 56 -2.27 17.63 8.04
C GLN A 56 -3.46 17.23 7.17
N SER A 57 -3.71 15.91 7.00
CA SER A 57 -4.76 15.36 6.14
C SER A 57 -4.61 15.69 4.65
N ASP A 58 -3.41 16.08 4.21
CA ASP A 58 -3.09 16.29 2.78
C ASP A 58 -3.07 14.95 2.02
N PHE A 59 -2.85 13.84 2.73
CA PHE A 59 -2.82 12.49 2.19
C PHE A 59 -3.32 11.47 3.22
N ASN A 60 -4.22 10.58 2.81
CA ASN A 60 -4.71 9.49 3.66
C ASN A 60 -4.16 8.13 3.19
N PRO A 61 -3.24 7.49 3.95
CA PRO A 61 -2.66 6.21 3.57
C PRO A 61 -3.66 5.04 3.59
N ALA A 62 -4.82 5.20 4.24
CA ALA A 62 -5.86 4.18 4.31
C ALA A 62 -6.37 3.74 2.93
N HIS A 63 -6.34 4.63 1.93
CA HIS A 63 -6.69 4.31 0.54
C HIS A 63 -5.85 3.19 -0.07
N MET A 64 -4.65 2.98 0.46
CA MET A 64 -3.77 1.93 -0.02
C MET A 64 -4.12 0.56 0.58
N VAL A 65 -4.80 0.51 1.73
CA VAL A 65 -5.09 -0.76 2.41
C VAL A 65 -6.26 -1.44 1.74
N THR A 66 -6.02 -2.59 1.11
CA THR A 66 -7.07 -3.35 0.42
C THR A 66 -7.40 -4.67 1.11
N HIS A 67 -6.47 -5.22 1.90
CA HIS A 67 -6.67 -6.47 2.61
C HIS A 67 -6.15 -6.39 4.04
N VAL A 68 -6.80 -7.13 4.91
CA VAL A 68 -6.43 -7.28 6.32
C VAL A 68 -6.42 -8.76 6.66
N GLY A 69 -5.40 -9.20 7.40
CA GLY A 69 -5.23 -10.56 7.85
C GLY A 69 -4.46 -10.66 9.16
N GLY A 70 -4.43 -11.87 9.70
CA GLY A 70 -3.65 -12.27 10.86
C GLY A 70 -2.26 -12.76 10.47
N LEU A 71 -1.42 -13.05 11.47
CA LEU A 71 -0.07 -13.59 11.25
C LEU A 71 -0.10 -14.95 10.53
N ASP A 72 -1.15 -15.73 10.78
CA ASP A 72 -1.43 -17.02 10.13
C ASP A 72 -1.56 -16.91 8.60
N SER A 73 -1.95 -15.74 8.10
CA SER A 73 -2.09 -15.48 6.67
C SER A 73 -0.83 -14.93 5.99
N ALA A 74 0.23 -14.63 6.75
CA ALA A 74 1.40 -13.92 6.25
C ALA A 74 2.19 -14.70 5.18
N ILE A 75 2.32 -16.02 5.37
CA ILE A 75 3.07 -16.90 4.45
C ILE A 75 2.39 -16.92 3.09
N ASP A 76 1.10 -17.28 3.06
CA ASP A 76 0.31 -17.36 1.83
C ASP A 76 0.25 -16.00 1.14
N ALA A 77 0.01 -14.92 1.90
CA ALA A 77 -0.04 -13.57 1.34
C ALA A 77 1.28 -13.11 0.71
N THR A 78 2.42 -13.61 1.20
CA THR A 78 3.76 -13.34 0.68
C THR A 78 4.07 -14.18 -0.55
N MET A 79 3.72 -15.47 -0.53
CA MET A 79 3.91 -16.38 -1.67
C MET A 79 3.08 -15.95 -2.88
N ASP A 80 1.88 -15.44 -2.64
CA ASP A 80 0.95 -15.01 -3.69
C ASP A 80 1.14 -13.53 -4.09
N VAL A 81 2.18 -12.84 -3.61
CA VAL A 81 2.33 -11.37 -3.82
C VAL A 81 2.35 -10.95 -5.29
N VAL A 82 2.79 -11.84 -6.20
CA VAL A 82 2.87 -11.58 -7.64
C VAL A 82 1.50 -11.68 -8.32
N GLU A 83 0.68 -12.65 -7.92
CA GLU A 83 -0.63 -12.94 -8.52
C GLU A 83 -1.77 -12.18 -7.82
N ALA A 84 -1.57 -11.82 -6.56
CA ALA A 84 -2.58 -11.17 -5.75
C ALA A 84 -2.83 -9.73 -6.20
N LYS A 85 -4.06 -9.46 -6.61
CA LYS A 85 -4.55 -8.11 -6.88
C LYS A 85 -4.74 -7.35 -5.57
N GLY A 86 -4.41 -6.06 -5.55
CA GLY A 86 -4.63 -5.19 -4.39
C GLY A 86 -3.48 -4.21 -4.15
N GLY A 87 -3.71 -3.26 -3.25
CA GLY A 87 -2.67 -2.36 -2.75
C GLY A 87 -1.89 -3.02 -1.61
N LYS A 88 -1.90 -2.38 -0.44
CA LYS A 88 -1.27 -2.85 0.78
C LYS A 88 -2.13 -3.89 1.48
N LYS A 89 -1.49 -5.01 1.85
CA LYS A 89 -2.04 -6.04 2.75
C LYS A 89 -1.54 -5.76 4.16
N LEU A 90 -2.43 -5.59 5.12
CA LEU A 90 -2.09 -5.31 6.51
C LEU A 90 -2.18 -6.59 7.34
N ILE A 91 -1.13 -6.87 8.11
CA ILE A 91 -1.04 -8.07 8.96
C ILE A 91 -1.05 -7.63 10.42
N TYR A 92 -1.95 -8.18 11.20
CA TYR A 92 -2.01 -8.01 12.65
C TYR A 92 -1.40 -9.24 13.34
N PRO A 93 -0.27 -9.09 14.06
CA PRO A 93 0.46 -10.24 14.61
C PRO A 93 -0.34 -11.10 15.60
N ASN A 94 -1.26 -10.48 16.35
CA ASN A 94 -2.01 -11.11 17.44
C ASN A 94 -3.43 -11.51 17.03
N VAL A 95 -3.68 -11.60 15.73
CA VAL A 95 -4.99 -11.90 15.15
C VAL A 95 -4.87 -13.17 14.34
N THR A 96 -5.89 -14.03 14.43
CA THR A 96 -6.06 -15.19 13.52
C THR A 96 -7.16 -14.87 12.53
N LEU A 97 -6.78 -14.54 11.30
CA LEU A 97 -7.70 -14.11 10.25
C LEU A 97 -7.09 -14.41 8.87
N PRO A 98 -7.74 -15.21 8.01
CA PRO A 98 -7.31 -15.35 6.63
C PRO A 98 -7.23 -14.00 5.93
N MET A 99 -6.25 -13.82 5.04
CA MET A 99 -6.09 -12.56 4.29
C MET A 99 -7.38 -12.22 3.55
N THR A 100 -8.08 -11.18 4.01
CA THR A 100 -9.45 -10.87 3.58
C THR A 100 -9.49 -9.47 2.98
N ALA A 101 -10.08 -9.35 1.79
CA ALA A 101 -10.32 -8.06 1.16
C ALA A 101 -11.30 -7.23 2.00
N VAL A 102 -10.97 -5.96 2.24
CA VAL A 102 -11.81 -5.05 3.04
C VAL A 102 -13.21 -4.91 2.43
N GLU A 103 -13.31 -4.92 1.10
CA GLU A 103 -14.57 -4.88 0.36
C GLU A 103 -15.46 -6.12 0.55
N ASP A 104 -14.89 -7.26 0.94
CA ASP A 104 -15.62 -8.50 1.16
C ASP A 104 -16.13 -8.67 2.60
N PHE A 105 -15.87 -7.69 3.49
CA PHE A 105 -16.29 -7.79 4.89
C PHE A 105 -17.81 -7.90 5.04
N SER A 106 -18.59 -7.23 4.19
CA SER A 106 -20.05 -7.35 4.18
C SER A 106 -20.51 -8.77 3.84
N LYS A 107 -19.90 -9.40 2.82
CA LYS A 107 -20.18 -10.79 2.45
C LYS A 107 -19.74 -11.77 3.54
N ARG A 108 -18.63 -11.49 4.22
CA ARG A 108 -18.16 -12.30 5.35
C ARG A 108 -19.12 -12.20 6.54
N ALA A 109 -19.73 -11.04 6.77
CA ALA A 109 -20.70 -10.83 7.82
C ALA A 109 -21.98 -11.68 7.69
N GLU A 110 -22.30 -12.16 6.49
CA GLU A 110 -23.41 -13.11 6.27
C GLU A 110 -23.13 -14.50 6.88
N LYS A 111 -21.86 -14.84 7.07
CA LYS A 111 -21.41 -16.17 7.52
C LYS A 111 -20.76 -16.16 8.90
N ASP A 112 -20.20 -15.02 9.31
CA ASP A 112 -19.49 -14.84 10.57
C ASP A 112 -19.87 -13.48 11.19
N SER A 113 -20.59 -13.52 12.32
CA SER A 113 -21.10 -12.33 12.99
C SER A 113 -20.02 -11.36 13.44
N ARG A 114 -18.78 -11.85 13.64
CA ARG A 114 -17.63 -11.01 14.02
C ARG A 114 -17.33 -9.93 12.98
N PHE A 115 -17.70 -10.13 11.71
CA PHE A 115 -17.53 -9.13 10.66
C PHE A 115 -18.63 -8.07 10.60
N GLN A 116 -19.77 -8.26 11.27
CA GLN A 116 -20.93 -7.37 11.11
C GLN A 116 -20.60 -5.93 11.49
N ARG A 117 -20.00 -5.73 12.68
CA ARG A 117 -19.64 -4.40 13.15
C ARG A 117 -18.52 -3.80 12.30
N MET A 118 -17.53 -4.59 11.90
CA MET A 118 -16.46 -4.14 11.00
C MET A 118 -17.01 -3.70 9.64
N ALA A 119 -17.91 -4.46 9.02
CA ALA A 119 -18.51 -4.14 7.74
C ALA A 119 -19.23 -2.78 7.78
N GLN A 120 -19.98 -2.50 8.85
CA GLN A 120 -20.64 -1.20 9.04
C GLN A 120 -19.63 -0.06 9.18
N LEU A 121 -18.53 -0.27 9.91
CA LEU A 121 -17.49 0.72 10.09
C LEU A 121 -16.76 1.04 8.78
N ILE A 122 -16.52 0.02 7.95
CA ILE A 122 -15.96 0.17 6.60
C ILE A 122 -16.92 0.91 5.68
N GLU A 123 -18.23 0.64 5.73
CA GLU A 123 -19.22 1.38 4.95
C GLU A 123 -19.24 2.86 5.34
N ASN A 124 -19.26 3.14 6.65
CA ASN A 124 -19.28 4.51 7.19
C ASN A 124 -18.01 5.31 6.87
N SER A 125 -16.88 4.65 6.61
CA SER A 125 -15.61 5.29 6.21
C SER A 125 -15.46 5.43 4.69
N GLY A 126 -16.50 5.09 3.90
CA GLY A 126 -16.44 5.15 2.45
C GLY A 126 -15.64 3.99 1.82
N GLY A 127 -15.64 2.83 2.47
CA GLY A 127 -14.93 1.63 2.02
C GLY A 127 -13.47 1.55 2.47
N LEU A 128 -13.04 2.42 3.39
CA LEU A 128 -11.64 2.54 3.79
C LEU A 128 -11.36 1.88 5.14
N TRP A 129 -10.15 1.34 5.28
CA TRP A 129 -9.68 0.92 6.60
C TRP A 129 -9.61 2.13 7.55
N SER A 130 -10.03 1.95 8.80
CA SER A 130 -10.10 3.02 9.79
C SER A 130 -9.64 2.57 11.17
N ARG A 131 -9.39 3.53 12.06
CA ARG A 131 -9.03 3.26 13.45
C ARG A 131 -10.15 2.53 14.20
N GLU A 132 -11.39 2.84 13.89
CA GLU A 132 -12.56 2.18 14.45
C GLU A 132 -12.64 0.73 13.98
N ALA A 133 -12.39 0.47 12.69
CA ALA A 133 -12.36 -0.88 12.14
C ALA A 133 -11.24 -1.72 12.76
N GLU A 134 -10.05 -1.12 12.96
CA GLU A 134 -8.94 -1.77 13.66
C GLU A 134 -9.29 -2.14 15.10
N LYS A 135 -9.90 -1.24 15.86
CA LYS A 135 -10.33 -1.54 17.24
C LYS A 135 -11.32 -2.69 17.30
N GLU A 136 -12.27 -2.74 16.36
CA GLU A 136 -13.25 -3.81 16.31
C GLU A 136 -12.60 -5.14 15.89
N LEU A 137 -11.68 -5.12 14.93
CA LEU A 137 -10.90 -6.29 14.54
C LEU A 137 -10.15 -6.89 15.74
N LEU A 138 -9.42 -6.06 16.49
CA LEU A 138 -8.68 -6.50 17.67
C LEU A 138 -9.60 -7.02 18.78
N LYS A 139 -10.81 -6.48 18.89
CA LYS A 139 -11.81 -6.95 19.86
C LYS A 139 -12.40 -8.32 19.49
N GLU A 140 -12.64 -8.58 18.21
CA GLU A 140 -13.32 -9.81 17.75
C GLU A 140 -12.36 -10.95 17.36
N PHE A 141 -11.12 -10.62 16.99
CA PHE A 141 -10.12 -11.56 16.50
C PHE A 141 -8.78 -11.49 17.24
N GLY A 142 -8.58 -10.50 18.12
CA GLY A 142 -7.39 -10.44 18.96
C GLY A 142 -7.42 -11.52 20.02
N GLU A 143 -6.26 -12.11 20.28
CA GLU A 143 -6.00 -12.98 21.44
C GLU A 143 -5.89 -12.18 22.75
#